data_AF-A0A059X8E3-F1
#
_entry.id   AF-A0A059X8E3-F1
#
_cell.length_a   1.000
_cell.length_b   1.000
_cell.length_c   1.000
_cell.angle_alpha   90.00
_cell.angle_beta   90.00
_cell.angle_gamma   90.00
#
_symmetry.space_group_name_H-M   'P 1'
#
loop_
_entity.id
_entity.type
_entity.pdbx_description
1 polymer ?
#
loop_
_entity_poly.entity_id
_entity_poly.type
_entity_poly.pdbx_seq_one_letter_code
_entity_poly.pdbx_strand_id
1 'polypeptide(L)'
;RSFEAANQGKLDVVHIYTNEEDTALPFATFCTKPVVFTHHDPFNFLVKYKNVFPKYKNLNWLSISLAQRNSMPKDTNWVGNIYHGLDKALFKPNYDPKGDYIAYLGRIVEPKAPHLAIQAVLEHNKRAANKVTLKIVGKHYTGKKDQYWTTRVQPYLDDKYIEYMGYINEKPRYKTS
;
A
#
# COMPACT_ATOMS: atom_id res chain seq x y z
N ARG A 1 -13.64 23.27 -7.77
CA ARG A 1 -13.51 23.92 -6.45
C ARG A 1 -12.06 24.30 -6.14
N SER A 2 -11.08 23.38 -6.11
CA SER A 2 -9.69 23.73 -5.79
C SER A 2 -9.01 24.66 -6.82
N PHE A 3 -9.17 24.40 -8.13
CA PHE A 3 -8.64 25.31 -9.17
C PHE A 3 -9.28 26.69 -9.16
N GLU A 4 -10.58 26.76 -8.90
CA GLU A 4 -11.29 28.03 -8.77
C GLU A 4 -10.76 28.83 -7.58
N ALA A 5 -10.58 28.21 -6.41
CA ALA A 5 -10.00 28.86 -5.24
C ALA A 5 -8.56 29.35 -5.52
N ALA A 6 -7.75 28.55 -6.21
CA ALA A 6 -6.40 28.93 -6.63
C ALA A 6 -6.41 30.11 -7.61
N ASN A 7 -7.33 30.13 -8.57
CA ASN A 7 -7.50 31.22 -9.54
C ASN A 7 -8.02 32.51 -8.89
N GLN A 8 -8.73 32.41 -7.77
CA GLN A 8 -9.11 33.54 -6.93
C GLN A 8 -7.99 34.00 -5.99
N GLY A 9 -6.80 33.41 -6.06
CA GLY A 9 -5.65 33.76 -5.22
C GLY A 9 -5.74 33.24 -3.79
N LYS A 10 -6.66 32.32 -3.47
CA LYS A 10 -6.82 31.76 -2.11
C LYS A 10 -5.82 30.64 -1.79
N LEU A 11 -5.13 30.12 -2.79
CA LEU A 11 -4.13 29.06 -2.69
C LEU A 11 -2.92 29.43 -3.54
N ASP A 12 -1.73 29.07 -3.06
CA ASP A 12 -0.48 29.25 -3.80
C ASP A 12 -0.11 28.03 -4.64
N VAL A 13 -0.58 26.85 -4.23
CA VAL A 13 -0.34 25.57 -4.89
C VAL A 13 -1.56 24.68 -4.78
N VAL A 14 -1.81 23.85 -5.78
CA VAL A 14 -2.84 22.81 -5.75
C VAL A 14 -2.17 21.45 -5.83
N HIS A 15 -2.31 20.65 -4.78
CA HIS A 15 -1.88 19.25 -4.80
C HIS A 15 -3.08 18.35 -5.10
N ILE A 16 -2.99 17.63 -6.21
CA ILE A 16 -3.97 16.62 -6.61
C ILE A 16 -3.40 15.24 -6.29
N TYR A 17 -4.06 14.57 -5.37
CA TYR A 17 -3.83 13.16 -5.10
C TYR A 17 -4.77 12.32 -5.95
N THR A 18 -4.22 11.58 -6.92
CA THR A 18 -4.99 10.77 -7.87
C THR A 18 -4.94 9.29 -7.49
N ASN A 19 -6.06 8.62 -7.72
CA ASN A 19 -6.23 7.18 -7.56
C ASN A 19 -6.64 6.58 -8.92
N GLU A 20 -7.75 5.84 -9.00
CA GLU A 20 -8.33 5.38 -10.26
C GLU A 20 -8.96 6.50 -11.10
N GLU A 21 -9.16 7.69 -10.53
CA GLU A 21 -9.80 8.82 -11.19
C GLU A 21 -8.76 9.84 -11.68
N ASP A 22 -8.52 9.86 -12.99
CA ASP A 22 -7.55 10.75 -13.66
C ASP A 22 -8.21 12.03 -14.21
N THR A 23 -9.41 12.35 -13.71
CA THR A 23 -10.27 13.40 -14.25
C THR A 23 -9.64 14.77 -14.18
N ALA A 24 -8.75 15.02 -13.21
CA ALA A 24 -8.12 16.32 -13.01
C ALA A 24 -6.95 16.60 -13.98
N LEU A 25 -6.36 15.58 -14.61
CA LEU A 25 -5.22 15.73 -15.54
C LEU A 25 -5.52 16.68 -16.72
N PRO A 26 -6.63 16.52 -17.49
CA PRO A 26 -6.94 17.43 -18.59
C PRO A 26 -7.25 18.86 -18.16
N PHE A 27 -7.66 19.08 -16.90
CA PHE A 27 -8.05 20.41 -16.42
C PHE A 27 -6.91 21.17 -15.74
N ALA A 28 -5.75 20.54 -15.54
CA ALA A 28 -4.61 21.13 -14.85
C ALA A 28 -4.17 22.47 -15.45
N THR A 29 -4.29 22.60 -16.79
CA THR A 29 -3.91 23.80 -17.55
C THR A 29 -4.82 25.01 -17.31
N PHE A 30 -6.02 24.81 -16.74
CA PHE A 30 -6.93 25.91 -16.39
C PHE A 30 -6.63 26.51 -15.01
N CYS A 31 -5.66 25.99 -14.28
CA CYS A 31 -5.21 26.54 -13.01
C CYS A 31 -4.07 27.54 -13.24
N THR A 32 -4.24 28.76 -12.72
CA THR A 32 -3.25 29.85 -12.78
C THR A 32 -2.11 29.69 -11.77
N LYS A 33 -2.27 28.78 -10.81
CA LYS A 33 -1.28 28.44 -9.79
C LYS A 33 -0.63 27.09 -10.11
N PRO A 34 0.61 26.83 -9.64
CA PRO A 34 1.25 25.53 -9.79
C PRO A 34 0.36 24.38 -9.28
N VAL A 35 0.21 23.36 -10.12
CA VAL A 35 -0.49 22.12 -9.78
C VAL A 35 0.52 20.98 -9.72
N VAL A 36 0.51 20.22 -8.63
CA VAL A 36 1.36 19.04 -8.43
C VAL A 36 0.49 17.78 -8.26
N PHE A 37 0.99 16.65 -8.76
CA PHE A 37 0.25 15.40 -8.81
C PHE A 37 0.98 14.29 -8.06
N THR A 38 0.25 13.55 -7.23
CA THR A 38 0.70 12.29 -6.66
C THR A 38 -0.26 11.19 -7.06
N HIS A 39 0.23 10.15 -7.71
CA HIS A 39 -0.55 8.95 -7.98
C HIS A 39 -0.25 7.90 -6.91
N HIS A 40 -1.29 7.38 -6.28
CA HIS A 40 -1.13 6.41 -5.18
C HIS A 40 -0.72 5.02 -5.67
N ASP A 41 -1.27 4.58 -6.79
CA ASP A 41 -1.05 3.22 -7.28
C ASP A 41 0.24 3.14 -8.11
N PRO A 42 0.79 1.92 -8.31
CA PRO A 42 1.83 1.74 -9.31
C PRO A 42 1.30 2.13 -10.70
N PHE A 43 2.04 2.92 -11.47
CA PHE A 43 1.58 3.36 -12.80
C PHE A 43 1.41 2.21 -13.81
N ASN A 44 2.01 1.04 -13.52
CA ASN A 44 1.82 -0.16 -14.32
C ASN A 44 0.67 -1.06 -13.86
N PHE A 45 -0.09 -0.66 -12.82
CA PHE A 45 -1.15 -1.47 -12.21
C PHE A 45 -2.33 -1.69 -13.15
N LEU A 46 -2.80 -0.64 -13.84
CA LEU A 46 -3.88 -0.73 -14.82
C LEU A 46 -3.38 -0.38 -16.22
N VAL A 47 -3.88 -1.10 -17.23
CA VAL A 47 -3.59 -0.81 -18.65
C VAL A 47 -3.95 0.65 -19.00
N LYS A 48 -5.01 1.19 -18.40
CA LYS A 48 -5.43 2.58 -18.63
C LYS A 48 -4.34 3.59 -18.27
N TYR A 49 -3.59 3.37 -17.19
CA TYR A 49 -2.54 4.29 -16.74
C TYR A 49 -1.41 4.39 -17.77
N LYS A 50 -0.99 3.24 -18.32
CA LYS A 50 0.02 3.17 -19.39
C LYS A 50 -0.39 3.95 -20.64
N ASN A 51 -1.68 4.08 -20.92
CA ASN A 51 -2.19 4.79 -22.10
C ASN A 51 -2.46 6.28 -21.85
N VAL A 52 -2.84 6.65 -20.63
CA VAL A 52 -3.24 8.02 -20.28
C VAL A 52 -2.05 8.85 -19.83
N PHE A 53 -1.22 8.32 -18.92
CA PHE A 53 -0.24 9.13 -18.19
C PHE A 53 0.92 9.63 -19.07
N PRO A 54 1.37 8.90 -20.12
CA PRO A 54 2.36 9.45 -21.05
C PRO A 54 1.93 10.75 -21.74
N LYS A 55 0.62 11.00 -21.88
CA LYS A 55 0.09 12.25 -22.44
C LYS A 55 0.27 13.45 -21.50
N TYR A 56 0.46 13.18 -20.21
CA TYR A 56 0.53 14.17 -19.12
C TYR A 56 1.88 14.16 -18.40
N LYS A 57 2.91 13.56 -19.01
CA LYS A 57 4.27 13.47 -18.45
C LYS A 57 4.88 14.83 -18.11
N ASN A 58 4.44 15.90 -18.77
CA ASN A 58 4.92 17.27 -18.57
C ASN A 58 4.33 17.96 -17.32
N LEU A 59 3.24 17.44 -16.75
CA LEU A 59 2.68 17.96 -15.49
C LEU A 59 3.68 17.76 -14.34
N ASN A 60 3.52 18.50 -13.25
CA ASN A 60 4.44 18.39 -12.12
C ASN A 60 4.11 17.15 -11.28
N TRP A 61 4.93 16.10 -11.38
CA TRP A 61 4.71 14.85 -10.66
C TRP A 61 5.57 14.72 -9.41
N LEU A 62 4.95 14.25 -8.33
CA LEU A 62 5.58 13.84 -7.09
C LEU A 62 5.55 12.32 -6.99
N SER A 63 6.71 11.68 -6.86
CA SER A 63 6.79 10.23 -6.65
C SER A 63 6.70 9.88 -5.18
N ILE A 64 6.07 8.74 -4.87
CA ILE A 64 6.00 8.20 -3.50
C ILE A 64 7.14 7.23 -3.18
N SER A 65 7.89 6.85 -4.22
CA SER A 65 9.18 6.16 -4.13
C SER A 65 9.96 6.36 -5.43
N LEU A 66 11.29 6.23 -5.38
CA LEU A 66 12.10 6.23 -6.59
C LEU A 66 11.80 5.04 -7.51
N ALA A 67 11.39 3.89 -6.94
CA ALA A 67 10.98 2.72 -7.71
C ALA A 67 9.73 2.99 -8.56
N GLN A 68 8.80 3.82 -8.07
CA GLN A 68 7.58 4.19 -8.80
C GLN A 68 7.93 4.86 -10.14
N ARG A 69 9.00 5.67 -10.18
CA ARG A 69 9.41 6.41 -11.38
C ARG A 69 9.76 5.50 -12.55
N ASN A 70 10.19 4.27 -12.29
CA ASN A 70 10.55 3.28 -13.31
C ASN A 70 9.34 2.80 -14.14
N SER A 71 8.12 3.04 -13.65
CA SER A 71 6.88 2.67 -14.35
C SER A 71 6.29 3.79 -15.21
N MET A 72 6.92 4.97 -15.23
CA MET A 72 6.54 6.12 -16.03
C MET A 72 7.53 6.35 -17.19
N PRO A 73 7.15 7.12 -18.23
CA PRO A 73 8.09 7.56 -19.26
C PRO A 73 9.34 8.21 -18.67
N LYS A 74 10.50 7.95 -19.28
CA LYS A 74 11.80 8.44 -18.79
C LYS A 74 11.88 9.97 -18.72
N ASP A 75 11.10 10.66 -19.54
CA ASP A 75 11.02 12.11 -19.64
C ASP A 75 9.84 12.71 -18.86
N THR A 76 9.33 11.99 -17.86
CA THR A 76 8.34 12.52 -16.92
C THR A 76 8.94 13.63 -16.06
N ASN A 77 8.22 14.74 -15.94
CA ASN A 77 8.59 15.89 -15.11
C ASN A 77 8.38 15.58 -13.62
N TRP A 78 9.40 14.98 -13.01
CA TRP A 78 9.46 14.73 -11.57
C TRP A 78 9.96 15.97 -10.81
N VAL A 79 9.06 16.64 -10.11
CA VAL A 79 9.42 17.83 -9.30
C VAL A 79 9.81 17.49 -7.86
N GLY A 80 9.59 16.24 -7.43
CA GLY A 80 9.97 15.80 -6.09
C GLY A 80 9.71 14.32 -5.82
N ASN A 81 10.21 13.85 -4.67
CA ASN A 81 9.91 12.53 -4.13
C ASN A 81 9.56 12.66 -2.65
N ILE A 82 8.38 12.17 -2.26
CA ILE A 82 7.87 12.22 -0.89
C ILE A 82 7.52 10.80 -0.46
N TYR A 83 8.39 10.18 0.34
CA TYR A 83 8.11 8.87 0.91
C TYR A 83 6.93 8.95 1.87
N HIS A 84 6.11 7.90 1.91
CA HIS A 84 5.08 7.79 2.93
C HIS A 84 5.72 7.74 4.32
N GLY A 85 5.32 8.66 5.19
CA GLY A 85 5.76 8.69 6.57
C GLY A 85 4.95 7.72 7.43
N LEU A 86 5.61 7.09 8.39
CA LEU A 86 4.98 6.48 9.54
C LEU A 86 5.24 7.37 10.75
N ASP A 87 4.24 7.53 11.62
CA ASP A 87 4.44 8.24 12.88
C ASP A 87 5.37 7.42 13.79
N LYS A 88 6.57 7.94 14.02
CA LYS A 88 7.60 7.31 14.85
C LYS A 88 7.18 7.18 16.32
N ALA A 89 6.24 8.01 16.78
CA ALA A 89 5.72 7.91 18.14
C ALA A 89 4.82 6.67 18.30
N LEU A 90 4.10 6.28 17.24
CA LEU A 90 3.19 5.13 17.23
C LEU A 90 3.91 3.80 16.98
N PHE A 91 5.01 3.82 16.22
CA PHE A 91 5.73 2.61 15.81
C PHE A 91 7.20 2.67 16.24
N LYS A 92 7.47 2.15 17.45
CA LYS A 92 8.84 1.95 17.94
C LYS A 92 9.31 0.52 17.60
N PRO A 93 10.45 0.35 16.92
CA PRO A 93 10.99 -0.97 16.66
C PRO A 93 11.39 -1.66 17.97
N ASN A 94 11.03 -2.93 18.12
CA ASN A 94 11.58 -3.80 19.14
C ASN A 94 12.72 -4.63 18.53
N TYR A 95 13.96 -4.34 18.92
CA TYR A 95 15.16 -5.03 18.42
C TYR A 95 15.52 -6.30 19.19
N ASP A 96 14.85 -6.58 20.31
CA ASP A 96 15.00 -7.81 21.09
C ASP A 96 13.62 -8.50 21.26
N PRO A 97 13.03 -9.02 20.17
CA PRO A 97 11.75 -9.68 20.24
C PRO A 97 11.88 -10.98 21.03
N LYS A 98 11.09 -11.11 22.10
CA LYS A 98 10.99 -12.34 22.92
C LYS A 98 9.85 -13.28 22.48
N GLY A 99 9.16 -12.95 21.40
CA GLY A 99 8.05 -13.74 20.87
C GLY A 99 8.51 -14.91 20.01
N ASP A 100 7.73 -15.99 20.04
CA ASP A 100 7.88 -17.21 19.23
C ASP A 100 7.00 -17.17 17.96
N TYR A 101 6.71 -15.97 17.45
CA TYR A 101 5.81 -15.79 16.32
C TYR A 101 6.32 -14.80 15.28
N ILE A 102 5.82 -14.98 14.05
CA ILE A 102 5.96 -14.06 12.93
C ILE A 102 4.58 -13.49 12.65
N ALA A 103 4.47 -12.17 12.45
CA ALA A 103 3.22 -11.54 12.07
C ALA A 103 3.18 -11.27 10.56
N TYR A 104 2.06 -11.62 9.94
CA TYR A 104 1.66 -11.12 8.64
C TYR A 104 0.55 -10.08 8.85
N LEU A 105 0.76 -8.84 8.41
CA LEU A 105 -0.21 -7.75 8.53
C LEU A 105 -0.57 -7.23 7.14
N GLY A 106 -1.82 -7.41 6.71
CA GLY A 106 -2.26 -6.86 5.42
C GLY A 106 -3.50 -7.53 4.84
N ARG A 107 -3.99 -7.01 3.71
CA ARG A 107 -5.10 -7.64 2.98
C ARG A 107 -4.70 -9.05 2.54
N ILE A 108 -5.59 -10.01 2.78
CA ILE A 108 -5.38 -11.42 2.45
C ILE A 108 -5.86 -11.64 1.01
N VAL A 109 -4.98 -11.28 0.07
CA VAL A 109 -5.25 -11.33 -1.38
C VAL A 109 -4.01 -11.85 -2.10
N GLU A 110 -4.19 -12.37 -3.32
CA GLU A 110 -3.12 -12.99 -4.10
C GLU A 110 -1.89 -12.08 -4.28
N PRO A 111 -2.01 -10.79 -4.66
CA PRO A 111 -0.84 -9.91 -4.78
C PRO A 111 -0.07 -9.68 -3.47
N LYS A 112 -0.69 -9.96 -2.32
CA LYS A 112 -0.08 -9.83 -0.99
C LYS A 112 0.40 -11.18 -0.45
N ALA A 113 0.06 -12.27 -1.12
CA ALA A 113 0.61 -13.62 -0.99
C ALA A 113 0.84 -14.17 0.44
N PRO A 114 -0.11 -14.05 1.41
CA PRO A 114 0.08 -14.66 2.74
C PRO A 114 0.29 -16.18 2.71
N HIS A 115 -0.14 -16.88 1.65
CA HIS A 115 0.15 -18.31 1.48
C HIS A 115 1.66 -18.60 1.41
N LEU A 116 2.48 -17.67 0.90
CA LEU A 116 3.94 -17.83 0.90
C LEU A 116 4.52 -17.68 2.31
N ALA A 117 3.93 -16.82 3.15
CA ALA A 117 4.32 -16.72 4.56
C ALA A 117 3.99 -18.01 5.32
N ILE A 118 2.82 -18.61 5.05
CA ILE A 118 2.44 -19.93 5.58
C ILE A 118 3.48 -20.98 5.17
N GLN A 119 3.77 -21.09 3.86
CA GLN A 119 4.75 -22.05 3.34
C GLN A 119 6.13 -21.85 3.97
N ALA A 120 6.60 -20.61 4.11
CA ALA A 120 7.89 -20.32 4.72
C ALA A 120 7.94 -20.79 6.18
N VAL A 121 6.90 -20.55 6.98
CA VAL A 121 6.83 -20.99 8.38
C VAL A 121 6.75 -22.51 8.48
N LEU A 122 5.93 -23.17 7.67
CA LEU A 122 5.83 -24.62 7.67
C LEU A 122 7.16 -25.28 7.27
N GLU A 123 7.84 -24.76 6.24
CA GLU A 123 9.16 -25.27 5.83
C GLU A 123 10.24 -25.01 6.88
N HIS A 124 10.26 -23.84 7.50
CA HIS A 124 11.15 -23.54 8.63
C HIS A 124 10.92 -24.53 9.78
N ASN A 125 9.65 -24.72 10.16
CA ASN A 125 9.26 -25.62 11.25
C ASN A 125 9.55 -27.10 10.96
N LYS A 126 9.82 -27.52 9.72
CA LYS A 126 10.30 -28.88 9.45
C LYS A 126 11.76 -29.09 9.88
N ARG A 127 12.59 -28.04 9.81
CA ARG A 127 14.06 -28.15 9.94
C ARG A 127 14.61 -27.52 11.21
N ALA A 128 13.96 -26.46 11.70
CA ALA A 128 14.45 -25.71 12.85
C ALA A 128 14.14 -26.42 14.18
N ALA A 129 15.05 -26.32 15.15
CA ALA A 129 14.79 -26.75 16.53
C ALA A 129 13.71 -25.87 17.18
N ASN A 130 13.80 -24.55 16.97
CA ASN A 130 12.84 -23.57 17.47
C ASN A 130 11.73 -23.38 16.44
N LYS A 131 10.52 -23.81 16.80
CA LYS A 131 9.33 -23.60 15.98
C LYS A 131 8.80 -22.19 16.18
N VAL A 132 8.16 -21.66 15.15
CA VAL A 132 7.49 -20.36 15.21
C VAL A 132 6.04 -20.47 14.76
N THR A 133 5.18 -19.63 15.32
CA THR A 133 3.78 -19.50 14.91
C THR A 133 3.62 -18.34 13.94
N LEU A 134 2.89 -18.52 12.84
CA LEU A 134 2.47 -17.44 11.96
C LEU A 134 1.14 -16.86 12.43
N LYS A 135 1.11 -15.58 12.78
CA LYS A 135 -0.12 -14.83 13.08
C LYS A 135 -0.51 -13.97 11.90
N ILE A 136 -1.62 -14.31 11.24
CA ILE A 136 -2.14 -13.61 10.07
C ILE A 136 -3.23 -12.65 10.52
N VAL A 137 -3.01 -11.35 10.31
CA VAL A 137 -3.96 -10.28 10.62
C VAL A 137 -4.33 -9.57 9.32
N GLY A 138 -5.62 -9.47 9.05
CA GLY A 138 -6.11 -8.80 7.85
C GLY A 138 -7.53 -9.15 7.47
N LYS A 139 -8.03 -8.46 6.44
CA LYS A 139 -9.30 -8.81 5.80
C LYS A 139 -9.02 -9.59 4.52
N HIS A 140 -9.74 -10.69 4.31
CA HIS A 140 -9.93 -11.30 2.99
C HIS A 140 -11.23 -10.74 2.36
N TYR A 141 -11.53 -11.12 1.13
CA TYR A 141 -12.79 -10.71 0.47
C TYR A 141 -13.96 -11.55 1.01
N THR A 142 -15.20 -11.16 0.69
CA THR A 142 -16.38 -11.95 1.02
C THR A 142 -17.11 -12.39 -0.25
N GLY A 143 -17.78 -13.54 -0.20
CA GLY A 143 -18.58 -14.06 -1.31
C GLY A 143 -17.75 -14.54 -2.50
N LYS A 144 -18.22 -14.32 -3.73
CA LYS A 144 -17.61 -14.87 -4.96
C LYS A 144 -16.15 -14.47 -5.20
N LYS A 145 -15.66 -13.41 -4.53
CA LYS A 145 -14.27 -12.92 -4.65
C LYS A 145 -13.30 -13.61 -3.68
N ASP A 146 -13.78 -14.55 -2.85
CA ASP A 146 -12.99 -15.15 -1.76
C ASP A 146 -12.26 -16.45 -2.14
N GLN A 147 -12.19 -16.78 -3.44
CA GLN A 147 -11.54 -18.00 -3.92
C GLN A 147 -10.08 -18.12 -3.46
N TYR A 148 -9.34 -17.00 -3.41
CA TYR A 148 -7.95 -17.02 -2.96
C TYR A 148 -7.82 -17.47 -1.49
N TRP A 149 -8.69 -16.96 -0.61
CA TRP A 149 -8.71 -17.37 0.79
C TRP A 149 -9.00 -18.85 0.94
N THR A 150 -10.12 -19.30 0.36
CA THR A 150 -10.62 -20.67 0.53
C THR A 150 -9.67 -21.71 -0.05
N THR A 151 -8.90 -21.38 -1.10
CA THR A 151 -8.01 -22.32 -1.78
C THR A 151 -6.55 -22.24 -1.34
N ARG A 152 -6.06 -21.08 -0.87
CA ARG A 152 -4.62 -20.86 -0.62
C ARG A 152 -4.27 -20.58 0.84
N VAL A 153 -5.25 -20.20 1.66
CA VAL A 153 -4.99 -19.76 3.04
C VAL A 153 -5.75 -20.63 4.03
N GLN A 154 -7.08 -20.71 3.88
CA GLN A 154 -7.97 -21.46 4.78
C GLN A 154 -7.55 -22.92 5.01
N PRO A 155 -7.06 -23.69 4.02
CA PRO A 155 -6.71 -25.10 4.23
C PRO A 155 -5.57 -25.34 5.23
N TYR A 156 -4.82 -24.30 5.60
CA TYR A 156 -3.69 -24.41 6.53
C TYR A 156 -4.03 -23.94 7.95
N LEU A 157 -5.26 -23.48 8.20
CA LEU A 157 -5.65 -22.95 9.52
C LEU A 157 -5.87 -24.03 10.59
N ASP A 158 -5.93 -25.31 10.20
CA ASP A 158 -5.94 -26.43 11.13
C ASP A 158 -4.53 -26.79 11.65
N ASP A 159 -3.48 -26.19 11.08
CA ASP A 159 -2.10 -26.37 11.57
C ASP A 159 -1.90 -25.54 12.85
N LYS A 160 -1.40 -26.18 13.90
CA LYS A 160 -1.14 -25.55 15.21
C LYS A 160 -0.15 -24.38 15.18
N TYR A 161 0.61 -24.21 14.09
CA TYR A 161 1.53 -23.09 13.91
C TYR A 161 0.98 -21.96 13.03
N ILE A 162 -0.27 -22.05 12.56
CA ILE A 162 -0.88 -21.04 11.69
C ILE A 162 -2.16 -20.50 12.34
N GLU A 163 -2.13 -19.23 12.75
CA GLU A 163 -3.25 -18.56 13.41
C GLU A 163 -3.79 -17.42 12.53
N TYR A 164 -5.08 -17.48 12.18
CA TYR A 164 -5.79 -16.34 11.62
C TYR A 164 -6.48 -15.54 12.72
N MET A 165 -6.01 -14.31 12.93
CA MET A 165 -6.43 -13.42 14.01
C MET A 165 -7.58 -12.49 13.60
N GLY A 166 -8.09 -12.62 12.37
CA GLY A 166 -9.09 -11.70 11.83
C GLY A 166 -8.51 -10.31 11.51
N TYR A 167 -9.39 -9.31 11.47
CA TYR A 167 -9.02 -7.91 11.36
C TYR A 167 -8.98 -7.27 12.75
N ILE A 168 -7.81 -6.76 13.15
CA ILE A 168 -7.70 -5.95 14.36
C ILE A 168 -8.29 -4.57 14.03
N ASN A 169 -9.48 -4.29 14.55
CA ASN A 169 -9.98 -2.92 14.62
C ASN A 169 -9.07 -2.14 15.58
N GLU A 170 -8.48 -1.04 15.10
CA GLU A 170 -7.70 -0.12 15.91
C GLU A 170 -8.55 0.47 17.05
N LYS A 171 -8.49 -0.17 18.21
CA LYS A 171 -8.25 0.58 19.45
C LYS A 171 -7.00 -0.03 20.06
N PRO A 172 -5.82 0.62 19.93
CA PRO A 172 -4.66 0.14 20.64
C PRO A 172 -4.95 0.22 22.14
N ARG A 173 -5.09 -0.94 22.79
CA ARG A 173 -5.01 -1.02 24.25
C ARG A 173 -3.53 -0.95 24.61
N TYR A 174 -3.00 0.26 24.72
CA TYR A 174 -1.72 0.47 25.38
C TYR A 174 -1.92 0.19 26.87
N LYS A 175 -1.51 -1.00 27.33
CA LYS A 175 -1.18 -1.17 28.74
C LYS A 175 0.24 -0.64 28.89
N THR A 176 0.36 0.57 29.43
CA THR A 176 1.61 1.03 30.04
C THR A 176 1.84 0.17 31.28
N SER A 177 2.89 -0.65 31.24
CA SER A 177 3.58 -1.14 32.44
C SER A 177 4.22 0.03 33.18
#